data_AF-A0A6C0KXQ4-F1
#
_entry.id   AF-A0A6C0KXQ4-F1
#
_cell.length_a   1.000
_cell.length_b   1.000
_cell.length_c   1.000
_cell.angle_alpha   90.00
_cell.angle_beta   90.00
_cell.angle_gamma   90.00
#
_symmetry.space_group_name_H-M   'P 1'
#
loop_
_entity.id
_entity.type
_entity.pdbx_description
1 polymer ?
#
loop_
_entity_poly.entity_id
_entity_poly.type
_entity_poly.pdbx_seq_one_letter_code
_entity_poly.pdbx_strand_id
1 'polypeptide(L)'
;MMKILYLLLTLVNSEKIITNFNIPSCRNCIYYKPSLYTSDFATTLSRCEKFGDKNIITDEITYLYADNCRNDESKCGKIGKYYEKEIYIEIKILNHVILSNMPTYLVTIIVFFYLLALNQKQ
;
A
#
# COMPACT_ATOMS: atom_id res chain seq x y z
N MET A 1 39.89 37.27 -2.80
CA MET A 1 38.48 37.69 -2.62
C MET A 1 37.57 36.79 -3.45
N MET A 2 37.31 35.56 -3.00
CA MET A 2 36.59 34.52 -3.79
C MET A 2 35.70 33.59 -2.95
N LYS A 3 35.60 33.80 -1.64
CA LYS A 3 34.87 32.89 -0.72
C LYS A 3 33.37 33.21 -0.61
N ILE A 4 32.95 34.42 -0.97
CA ILE A 4 31.54 34.86 -0.87
C ILE A 4 30.68 34.33 -2.04
N LEU A 5 31.27 34.12 -3.23
CA LEU A 5 30.54 33.62 -4.40
C LEU A 5 30.07 32.17 -4.23
N TYR A 6 30.87 31.32 -3.55
CA TYR A 6 30.48 29.94 -3.24
C TYR A 6 29.34 29.83 -2.23
N LEU A 7 29.15 30.84 -1.37
CA LEU A 7 28.07 30.88 -0.38
C LEU A 7 26.71 31.27 -0.99
N LEU A 8 26.70 31.90 -2.16
CA LEU A 8 25.46 32.29 -2.85
C LEU A 8 24.88 31.15 -3.71
N LEU A 9 25.71 30.17 -4.10
CA LEU A 9 25.29 29.02 -4.91
C LEU A 9 24.49 27.97 -4.11
N THR A 10 24.63 27.93 -2.78
CA THR A 10 23.90 26.98 -1.91
C THR A 10 22.48 27.45 -1.54
N LEU A 11 22.08 28.67 -1.93
CA LEU A 11 20.76 29.24 -1.66
C LEU A 11 19.75 29.06 -2.80
N VAL A 12 20.15 28.42 -3.91
CA VAL A 12 19.21 28.02 -4.96
C VAL A 12 18.45 26.79 -4.48
N ASN A 13 17.43 27.02 -3.66
CA ASN A 13 16.49 26.01 -3.26
C ASN A 13 15.60 25.73 -4.48
N SER A 14 15.91 24.67 -5.23
CA SER A 14 15.06 24.22 -6.33
C SER A 14 13.69 23.88 -5.76
N GLU A 15 12.67 24.67 -6.12
CA GLU A 15 11.29 24.39 -5.72
C GLU A 15 10.92 22.99 -6.21
N LYS A 16 10.59 22.09 -5.28
CA LYS A 16 10.17 20.73 -5.63
C LYS A 16 8.78 20.81 -6.26
N ILE A 17 8.71 20.66 -7.57
CA ILE A 17 7.44 20.59 -8.30
C ILE A 17 6.92 19.15 -8.21
N ILE A 18 5.81 18.96 -7.48
CA ILE A 18 5.12 17.67 -7.41
C ILE A 18 4.20 17.58 -8.63
N THR A 19 4.48 16.63 -9.52
CA THR A 19 3.57 16.33 -10.64
C THR A 19 2.40 15.46 -10.16
N ASN A 20 1.29 15.48 -10.91
CA ASN A 20 0.13 14.61 -10.69
C ASN A 20 -0.59 14.78 -9.34
N PHE A 21 -0.43 15.93 -8.67
CA PHE A 21 -1.10 16.21 -7.39
C PHE A 21 -2.63 16.04 -7.45
N ASN A 22 -3.24 16.40 -8.59
CA ASN A 22 -4.69 16.32 -8.80
C ASN A 22 -5.16 14.91 -9.22
N ILE A 23 -4.24 13.96 -9.42
CA ILE A 23 -4.60 12.59 -9.82
C ILE A 23 -4.90 11.77 -8.56
N PRO A 24 -6.06 11.08 -8.51
CA PRO A 24 -6.42 10.32 -7.32
C PRO A 24 -5.47 9.13 -7.11
N SER A 25 -5.09 8.88 -5.86
CA SER A 25 -4.27 7.71 -5.50
C SER A 25 -5.06 6.41 -5.61
N CYS A 26 -4.44 5.34 -6.11
CA CYS A 26 -5.04 4.01 -6.11
C CYS A 26 -5.49 3.57 -4.72
N ARG A 27 -4.76 3.94 -3.65
CA ARG A 27 -5.12 3.52 -2.29
C ARG A 27 -6.54 3.94 -1.87
N ASN A 28 -7.06 5.02 -2.45
CA ASN A 28 -8.40 5.53 -2.16
C ASN A 28 -9.48 4.97 -3.11
N CYS A 29 -9.13 3.99 -3.96
CA CYS A 29 -10.03 3.38 -4.92
C CYS A 29 -10.75 2.16 -4.31
N ILE A 30 -12.02 1.93 -4.65
CA ILE A 30 -12.77 0.73 -4.19
C ILE A 30 -12.08 -0.56 -4.63
N TYR A 31 -11.49 -0.57 -5.83
CA TYR A 31 -10.83 -1.73 -6.42
C TYR A 31 -9.43 -1.99 -5.86
N TYR A 32 -8.93 -1.14 -4.96
CA TYR A 32 -7.60 -1.31 -4.40
C TYR A 32 -7.58 -2.39 -3.33
N LYS A 33 -6.73 -3.39 -3.52
CA LYS A 33 -6.50 -4.47 -2.58
C LYS A 33 -5.08 -4.36 -2.00
N PRO A 34 -4.92 -3.95 -0.74
CA PRO A 34 -3.60 -3.85 -0.12
C PRO A 34 -2.98 -5.24 0.06
N SER A 35 -1.64 -5.29 0.04
CA SER A 35 -0.88 -6.52 0.29
C SER A 35 -0.82 -6.86 1.77
N LEU A 36 -1.33 -8.02 2.19
CA LEU A 36 -1.33 -8.47 3.60
C LEU A 36 0.06 -8.81 4.15
N TYR A 37 1.10 -8.85 3.31
CA TYR A 37 2.47 -9.12 3.75
C TYR A 37 3.13 -7.95 4.47
N THR A 38 2.52 -6.77 4.43
CA THR A 38 3.04 -5.54 5.02
C THR A 38 1.94 -4.83 5.79
N SER A 39 2.26 -4.22 6.92
CA SER A 39 1.33 -3.32 7.62
C SER A 39 1.05 -2.04 6.85
N ASP A 40 1.94 -1.69 5.92
CA ASP A 40 1.74 -0.56 5.02
C ASP A 40 0.55 -0.82 4.09
N PHE A 41 -0.43 0.07 4.17
CA PHE A 41 -1.63 -0.01 3.32
C PHE A 41 -1.32 0.33 1.85
N ALA A 42 -0.28 1.14 1.60
CA ALA A 42 0.08 1.63 0.29
C ALA A 42 1.41 1.03 -0.18
N THR A 43 1.38 -0.14 -0.84
CA THR A 43 2.58 -0.82 -1.33
C THR A 43 2.52 -1.15 -2.81
N THR A 44 3.68 -1.38 -3.42
CA THR A 44 3.82 -1.82 -4.82
C THR A 44 3.26 -3.24 -5.03
N LEU A 45 3.20 -4.05 -3.98
CA LEU A 45 2.62 -5.39 -4.01
C LEU A 45 1.09 -5.39 -3.99
N SER A 46 0.47 -4.21 -3.85
CA SER A 46 -0.98 -4.07 -3.81
C SER A 46 -1.59 -4.21 -5.20
N ARG A 47 -2.80 -4.77 -5.25
CA ARG A 47 -3.46 -5.18 -6.50
C ARG A 47 -4.66 -4.29 -6.82
N CYS A 48 -5.09 -4.34 -8.07
CA CYS A 48 -6.30 -3.70 -8.57
C CYS A 48 -7.31 -4.79 -8.94
N GLU A 49 -8.38 -4.94 -8.16
CA GLU A 49 -9.41 -5.98 -8.37
C GLU A 49 -10.33 -5.69 -9.56
N LYS A 50 -10.17 -4.54 -10.22
CA LYS A 50 -10.86 -4.23 -11.49
C LYS A 50 -10.31 -5.03 -12.66
N PHE A 51 -9.03 -5.42 -12.60
CA PHE A 51 -8.32 -6.07 -13.71
C PHE A 51 -7.64 -7.34 -13.22
N GLY A 52 -8.00 -8.45 -13.84
CA GLY A 52 -7.38 -9.74 -13.57
C GLY A 52 -7.76 -10.74 -14.64
N ASP A 53 -7.08 -11.87 -14.58
CA ASP A 53 -7.26 -12.99 -15.50
C ASP A 53 -7.75 -14.20 -14.71
N LYS A 54 -8.82 -14.83 -15.21
CA LYS A 54 -9.32 -16.09 -14.67
C LYS A 54 -8.65 -17.26 -15.40
N ASN A 55 -8.07 -18.17 -14.65
CA ASN A 55 -7.61 -19.44 -15.17
C ASN A 55 -8.81 -20.31 -15.53
N ILE A 56 -8.91 -20.73 -16.80
CA ILE A 56 -10.06 -21.49 -17.32
C ILE A 56 -10.13 -22.94 -16.85
N ILE A 57 -9.06 -23.47 -16.26
CA ILE A 57 -8.98 -24.85 -15.75
C ILE A 57 -9.25 -24.88 -14.24
N THR A 58 -8.61 -23.98 -13.49
CA THR A 58 -8.67 -23.98 -12.02
C THR A 58 -9.70 -23.02 -11.43
N ASP A 59 -10.32 -22.20 -12.28
CA ASP A 59 -11.21 -21.10 -11.89
C ASP A 59 -10.55 -20.00 -11.01
N GLU A 60 -9.23 -20.06 -10.81
CA GLU A 60 -8.48 -19.08 -10.03
C GLU A 60 -8.42 -17.71 -10.73
N ILE A 61 -8.66 -16.63 -9.99
CA ILE A 61 -8.57 -15.26 -10.50
C ILE A 61 -7.29 -14.60 -9.98
N THR A 62 -6.42 -14.18 -10.89
CA THR A 62 -5.22 -13.40 -10.57
C THR A 62 -5.42 -11.94 -10.94
N TYR A 63 -5.38 -11.07 -9.94
CA TYR A 63 -5.45 -9.63 -10.16
C TYR A 63 -4.09 -9.01 -10.45
N LEU A 64 -4.08 -7.97 -11.28
CA LEU A 64 -2.88 -7.22 -11.62
C LEU A 64 -2.46 -6.25 -10.51
N TYR A 65 -1.17 -5.94 -10.47
CA TYR A 65 -0.66 -4.91 -9.56
C TYR A 65 -1.21 -3.53 -9.91
N ALA A 66 -1.50 -2.72 -8.89
CA ALA A 66 -2.14 -1.43 -9.05
C ALA A 66 -1.27 -0.42 -9.83
N ASP A 67 0.05 -0.52 -9.68
CA ASP A 67 1.03 0.28 -10.43
C ASP A 67 1.07 -0.13 -11.92
N ASN A 68 1.05 -1.42 -12.22
CA ASN A 68 0.94 -1.94 -13.58
C ASN A 68 -0.31 -1.43 -14.27
N CYS A 69 -1.46 -1.43 -13.59
CA CYS A 69 -2.69 -0.86 -14.11
C CYS A 69 -2.60 0.65 -14.39
N ARG A 70 -1.78 1.41 -13.63
CA ARG A 70 -1.54 2.85 -13.86
C ARG A 70 -0.51 3.13 -14.94
N ASN A 71 0.32 2.16 -15.28
CA ASN A 71 1.31 2.26 -16.36
C ASN A 71 0.74 1.82 -17.72
N ASP A 72 -0.50 1.31 -17.75
CA ASP A 72 -1.17 0.81 -18.94
C ASP A 72 -2.42 1.64 -19.25
N GLU A 73 -2.39 2.37 -20.36
CA GLU A 73 -3.48 3.25 -20.81
C GLU A 73 -4.73 2.48 -21.27
N SER A 74 -4.63 1.17 -21.55
CA SER A 74 -5.81 0.32 -21.78
C SER A 74 -6.57 0.01 -20.48
N LYS A 75 -5.92 0.18 -19.32
CA LYS A 75 -6.45 -0.07 -17.97
C LYS A 75 -6.70 1.26 -17.25
N CYS A 76 -6.22 1.42 -16.02
CA CYS A 76 -6.41 2.67 -15.28
C CYS A 76 -5.66 3.84 -15.94
N GLY A 77 -4.53 3.60 -16.60
CA GLY A 77 -3.68 4.65 -17.16
C GLY A 77 -3.18 5.64 -16.11
N LYS A 78 -2.39 6.63 -16.52
CA LYS A 78 -1.85 7.61 -15.55
C LYS A 78 -2.96 8.42 -14.88
N ILE A 79 -4.00 8.77 -15.62
CA ILE A 79 -5.13 9.60 -15.11
C ILE A 79 -6.08 8.85 -14.18
N GLY A 80 -6.06 7.52 -14.15
CA GLY A 80 -7.00 6.74 -13.34
C GLY A 80 -8.39 6.66 -13.95
N LYS A 81 -8.47 6.31 -15.24
CA LYS A 81 -9.69 6.22 -16.05
C LYS A 81 -10.86 5.48 -15.37
N TYR A 82 -10.55 4.43 -14.61
CA TYR A 82 -11.55 3.60 -13.91
C TYR A 82 -11.50 3.79 -12.38
N TYR A 83 -11.03 4.94 -11.92
CA TYR A 83 -11.00 5.26 -10.50
C TYR A 83 -12.42 5.48 -9.96
N GLU A 84 -12.73 4.79 -8.87
CA GLU A 84 -13.97 4.96 -8.11
C GLU A 84 -13.62 5.13 -6.64
N LYS A 85 -14.08 6.22 -6.01
CA LYS A 85 -13.68 6.58 -4.65
C LYS A 85 -14.26 5.61 -3.62
N GLU A 86 -13.39 5.07 -2.78
CA GLU A 86 -13.77 4.32 -1.57
C GLU A 86 -14.34 5.27 -0.52
N ILE A 87 -15.59 5.03 -0.13
CA ILE A 87 -16.28 5.85 0.87
C ILE A 87 -15.94 5.42 2.31
N TYR A 88 -15.51 4.17 2.51
CA TYR A 88 -15.15 3.61 3.82
C TYR A 88 -13.65 3.33 3.95
N ILE A 89 -12.82 4.25 3.44
CA ILE A 89 -11.37 4.04 3.35
C ILE A 89 -10.70 3.84 4.71
N GLU A 90 -11.17 4.56 5.74
CA GLU A 90 -10.62 4.45 7.09
C GLU A 90 -10.84 3.06 7.69
N ILE A 91 -12.04 2.49 7.50
CA ILE A 91 -12.38 1.13 7.95
C ILE A 91 -11.53 0.11 7.19
N LYS A 92 -11.34 0.31 5.88
CA LYS A 92 -10.51 -0.57 5.04
C LYS A 92 -9.05 -0.56 5.50
N ILE A 93 -8.51 0.61 5.85
CA ILE A 93 -7.16 0.75 6.41
C ILE A 93 -7.06 0.06 7.77
N LEU A 94 -8.03 0.28 8.66
CA LEU A 94 -8.06 -0.37 9.97
C LEU A 94 -8.06 -1.89 9.85
N ASN A 95 -8.93 -2.44 8.99
CA ASN A 95 -9.02 -3.87 8.74
C ASN A 95 -7.70 -4.43 8.20
N HIS A 96 -7.05 -3.72 7.28
CA HIS A 96 -5.75 -4.11 6.75
C HIS A 96 -4.70 -4.23 7.86
N VAL A 97 -4.59 -3.20 8.71
CA VAL A 97 -3.62 -3.19 9.83
C VAL A 97 -3.87 -4.35 10.79
N ILE A 98 -5.13 -4.63 11.12
CA ILE A 98 -5.48 -5.77 11.99
C ILE A 98 -5.05 -7.08 11.34
N LEU A 99 -5.41 -7.29 10.07
CA LEU A 99 -5.14 -8.55 9.36
C LEU A 99 -3.64 -8.77 9.12
N SER A 100 -2.89 -7.74 8.72
CA SER A 100 -1.45 -7.84 8.47
C SER A 100 -0.66 -8.16 9.73
N ASN A 101 -1.15 -7.75 10.91
CA ASN A 101 -0.51 -8.00 12.20
C ASN A 101 -1.04 -9.25 12.93
N MET A 102 -2.03 -9.94 12.37
CA MET A 102 -2.62 -11.14 12.97
C MET A 102 -1.57 -12.20 13.37
N PRO A 103 -0.56 -12.52 12.55
CA PRO A 103 0.46 -13.49 12.94
C PRO A 103 1.21 -13.08 14.21
N THR A 104 1.54 -11.80 14.35
CA THR A 104 2.22 -11.26 15.53
C THR A 104 1.32 -11.40 16.77
N TYR A 105 0.04 -11.07 16.65
CA TYR A 105 -0.91 -11.25 17.77
C TYR A 105 -1.02 -12.71 18.21
N LEU A 106 -1.10 -13.65 17.27
CA LEU A 106 -1.14 -15.08 17.59
C LEU A 106 0.11 -15.53 18.35
N VAL A 107 1.29 -15.12 17.91
CA VAL A 107 2.55 -15.44 18.62
C VAL A 107 2.55 -14.89 20.04
N THR A 108 2.14 -13.62 20.23
CA THR A 108 2.11 -13.02 21.57
C THR A 108 1.17 -13.76 22.52
N ILE A 109 0.01 -14.21 22.03
CA ILE A 109 -0.94 -15.00 22.82
C ILE A 109 -0.34 -16.36 23.21
N ILE A 110 0.30 -17.06 22.26
CA ILE A 110 0.94 -18.35 22.53
C ILE A 110 2.04 -18.21 23.59
N VAL A 111 2.90 -17.19 23.46
CA VAL A 111 3.97 -16.91 24.43
C VAL A 111 3.40 -16.60 25.81
N PHE A 112 2.34 -15.80 25.89
CA PHE A 112 1.67 -15.48 27.15
C PHE A 112 1.16 -16.75 27.87
N PHE A 113 0.45 -17.63 27.16
CA PHE A 113 -0.02 -18.89 27.75
C PHE A 113 1.11 -19.84 28.15
N TYR A 114 2.19 -19.87 27.37
CA TYR A 114 3.39 -20.65 27.71
C TYR A 114 4.01 -20.18 29.03
N LEU A 115 4.13 -18.86 29.23
CA LEU A 115 4.66 -18.27 30.47
C LEU A 115 3.74 -18.57 31.68
N LEU A 116 2.42 -18.48 31.52
CA LEU A 116 1.46 -18.86 32.56
C LEU A 116 1.61 -20.34 32.96
N ALA A 117 1.80 -21.23 31.99
CA ALA A 117 1.97 -22.66 32.25
C ALA A 117 3.29 -22.98 32.98
N LEU A 118 4.36 -22.21 32.75
CA LEU A 118 5.61 -22.35 33.49
C LEU A 118 5.47 -21.89 34.95
N ASN A 119 4.77 -20.78 35.19
CA ASN A 119 4.56 -20.24 36.54
C ASN A 119 3.69 -21.14 37.43
N GLN A 120 2.85 -22.01 36.85
CA GLN A 120 2.07 -23.01 37.61
C GLN A 120 2.89 -24.23 38.04
N LYS A 121 4.13 -24.40 37.54
CA LYS A 121 5.01 -25.52 37.86
C LYS A 121 6.08 -25.20 38.91
N GLN A 122 6.17 -23.95 39.37
CA GLN A 122 7.02 -23.50 40.49
C GLN A 122 6.21 -23.46 41.78
#